data_AF-A0A7I7JLP7-F1
#
_entry.id   AF-A0A7I7JLP7-F1
#
_cell.length_a   1.000
_cell.length_b   1.000
_cell.length_c   1.000
_cell.angle_alpha   90.00
_cell.angle_beta   90.00
_cell.angle_gamma   90.00
#
_symmetry.space_group_name_H-M   'P 1'
#
loop_
_entity.id
_entity.type
_entity.pdbx_description
1 polymer ?
#
loop_
_entity_poly.entity_id
_entity_poly.type
_entity_poly.pdbx_seq_one_letter_code
_entity_poly.pdbx_strand_id
1 'polypeptide(L)'
;MPTFADVYREKYLLLTTFTKDGRAKPTAVWGAPDGGKLLVITDDGSWKTKRIRNTPRVTIQKCGVLGAPKGEPVEAVARVLPKSETRRVYGAVVKRYWWHAWWFVPHSVVRGGIDKVHVGLEIAPTGAVS
;
A
#
# COMPACT_ATOMS: atom_id res chain seq x y z
N MET A 1 1.40 -14.67 -17.45
CA MET A 1 1.78 -13.65 -16.47
C MET A 1 0.62 -13.45 -15.50
N PRO A 2 0.86 -13.28 -14.19
CA PRO A 2 -0.21 -13.01 -13.24
C PRO A 2 -0.91 -11.68 -13.54
N THR A 3 -2.19 -11.61 -13.22
CA THR A 3 -3.00 -10.40 -13.29
C THR A 3 -3.05 -9.72 -11.92
N PHE A 4 -3.56 -8.49 -11.88
CA PHE A 4 -3.75 -7.78 -10.60
C PHE A 4 -4.65 -8.58 -9.66
N ALA A 5 -5.70 -9.20 -10.20
CA ALA A 5 -6.68 -10.00 -9.47
C ALA A 5 -6.05 -11.22 -8.75
N ASP A 6 -4.97 -11.76 -9.31
CA ASP A 6 -4.23 -12.91 -8.77
C ASP A 6 -3.34 -12.54 -7.56
N VAL A 7 -3.06 -11.25 -7.36
CA VAL A 7 -2.06 -10.75 -6.42
C VAL A 7 -2.65 -9.87 -5.33
N TYR A 8 -3.56 -8.95 -5.66
CA TYR A 8 -3.95 -7.86 -4.73
C TYR A 8 -4.64 -8.32 -3.44
N ARG A 9 -5.12 -9.57 -3.39
CA ARG A 9 -5.76 -10.17 -2.21
C ARG A 9 -4.79 -10.84 -1.25
N GLU A 10 -3.50 -10.88 -1.58
CA GLU A 10 -2.48 -11.54 -0.76
C GLU A 10 -2.26 -10.85 0.60
N LYS A 11 -1.81 -11.63 1.57
CA LYS A 11 -1.57 -11.13 2.94
C LYS A 11 -0.35 -10.21 3.01
N TYR A 12 0.72 -10.58 2.30
CA TYR A 12 1.96 -9.83 2.21
C TYR A 12 2.25 -9.53 0.75
N LEU A 13 2.45 -8.24 0.47
CA LEU A 13 2.64 -7.73 -0.87
C LEU A 13 3.97 -6.99 -0.92
N LEU A 14 4.77 -7.26 -1.94
CA LEU A 14 5.91 -6.42 -2.27
C LEU A 14 5.42 -5.30 -3.18
N LEU A 15 5.29 -4.10 -2.61
CA LEU A 15 5.00 -2.89 -3.37
C LEU A 15 6.31 -2.30 -3.87
N THR A 16 6.51 -2.29 -5.18
CA THR A 16 7.66 -1.62 -5.80
C THR A 16 7.23 -0.27 -6.35
N THR A 17 7.87 0.77 -5.83
CA THR A 17 7.75 2.14 -6.34
C THR A 17 9.02 2.51 -7.11
N PHE A 18 8.94 3.48 -8.01
CA PHE A 18 10.07 3.85 -8.85
C PHE A 18 10.54 5.27 -8.53
N THR A 19 11.86 5.47 -8.47
CA THR A 19 12.44 6.82 -8.42
C THR A 19 12.19 7.56 -9.74
N LYS A 20 12.45 8.87 -9.79
CA LYS A 20 12.27 9.67 -11.01
C LYS A 20 13.11 9.15 -12.19
N ASP A 21 14.29 8.61 -11.91
CA ASP A 21 15.20 7.94 -12.85
C ASP A 21 14.88 6.44 -13.07
N GLY A 22 13.73 5.97 -12.61
CA GLY A 22 13.22 4.62 -12.92
C GLY A 22 13.75 3.48 -12.06
N ARG A 23 14.61 3.72 -11.06
CA ARG A 23 15.11 2.65 -10.17
C ARG A 23 14.01 2.12 -9.26
N ALA A 24 13.92 0.79 -9.20
CA ALA A 24 12.99 0.09 -8.32
C ALA A 24 13.33 0.27 -6.83
N LYS A 25 12.29 0.50 -6.03
CA LYS A 25 12.34 0.58 -4.57
C LYS A 25 11.24 -0.31 -3.97
N PRO A 26 11.53 -1.60 -3.76
CA PRO A 26 10.57 -2.54 -3.18
C PRO A 26 10.37 -2.27 -1.70
N THR A 27 9.16 -2.53 -1.21
CA THR A 27 8.82 -2.44 0.21
C THR A 27 7.72 -3.45 0.51
N ALA A 28 7.93 -4.30 1.52
CA ALA A 28 6.87 -5.18 2.01
C ALA A 28 5.77 -4.31 2.64
N VAL A 29 4.53 -4.53 2.22
CA VAL A 29 3.35 -3.83 2.72
C VAL A 29 2.24 -4.80 3.07
N TRP A 30 1.38 -4.34 3.96
CA TRP A 30 0.08 -4.93 4.21
C TRP A 30 -0.97 -4.06 3.52
N GLY A 31 -2.02 -4.69 3.01
CA GLY A 31 -3.10 -3.95 2.37
C GLY A 31 -4.42 -4.67 2.48
N ALA A 32 -5.49 -3.90 2.32
CA ALA A 32 -6.86 -4.36 2.38
C ALA A 32 -7.50 -4.24 0.98
N PRO A 33 -7.97 -5.35 0.39
CA PRO A 33 -8.80 -5.32 -0.80
C PRO A 33 -10.06 -4.51 -0.58
N ASP A 34 -10.42 -3.66 -1.54
CA ASP A 34 -11.62 -2.82 -1.54
C ASP A 34 -12.09 -2.60 -2.98
N GLY A 35 -13.26 -3.10 -3.36
CA GLY A 35 -13.85 -2.84 -4.69
C GLY A 35 -12.95 -3.15 -5.89
N GLY A 36 -12.15 -4.22 -5.85
CA GLY A 36 -11.19 -4.55 -6.92
C GLY A 36 -9.89 -3.75 -6.89
N LYS A 37 -9.69 -2.93 -5.86
CA LYS A 37 -8.48 -2.16 -5.56
C LYS A 37 -7.83 -2.68 -4.29
N LEU A 38 -6.62 -2.19 -4.02
CA LEU A 38 -5.85 -2.48 -2.82
C LEU A 38 -5.58 -1.18 -2.06
N LEU A 39 -6.05 -1.12 -0.82
CA LEU A 39 -5.79 -0.02 0.09
C LEU A 39 -4.56 -0.33 0.95
N VAL A 40 -3.64 0.63 1.06
CA VAL A 40 -2.45 0.53 1.90
C VAL A 40 -2.37 1.75 2.80
N ILE A 41 -2.11 1.55 4.09
CA ILE A 41 -1.84 2.64 5.02
C ILE A 41 -0.33 2.80 5.18
N THR A 42 0.17 4.03 5.20
CA THR A 42 1.60 4.31 5.35
C THR A 42 1.82 5.64 6.05
N ASP A 43 3.04 5.89 6.55
CA ASP A 43 3.44 7.18 7.08
C ASP A 43 3.30 8.28 6.02
N ASP A 44 2.69 9.39 6.41
CA ASP A 44 2.62 10.60 5.59
C ASP A 44 4.01 11.20 5.39
N GLY A 45 4.26 11.72 4.18
CA GLY A 45 5.58 12.24 3.79
C GLY A 45 6.66 11.17 3.55
N SER A 46 6.34 9.87 3.69
CA SER A 46 7.30 8.79 3.41
C SER A 46 7.80 8.80 1.97
N TRP A 47 9.00 8.26 1.73
CA TRP A 47 9.60 8.28 0.40
C TRP A 47 8.75 7.62 -0.69
N LYS A 48 7.93 6.62 -0.36
CA LYS A 48 7.01 5.98 -1.31
C LYS A 48 5.88 6.91 -1.72
N THR A 49 5.34 7.75 -0.81
CA THR A 49 4.29 8.72 -1.17
C THR A 49 4.84 9.79 -2.11
N LYS A 50 6.06 10.27 -1.86
CA LYS A 50 6.77 11.19 -2.76
C LYS A 50 6.98 10.59 -4.15
N ARG A 51 7.41 9.32 -4.22
CA ARG A 51 7.59 8.61 -5.50
C ARG A 51 6.27 8.42 -6.25
N ILE A 52 5.21 7.96 -5.57
CA ILE A 52 3.88 7.74 -6.17
C ILE A 52 3.30 9.05 -6.71
N ARG A 53 3.48 10.17 -6.00
CA ARG A 53 3.06 11.50 -6.49
C ARG A 53 3.82 11.93 -7.75
N ASN A 54 5.08 11.54 -7.88
CA ASN A 54 5.89 11.85 -9.06
C ASN A 54 5.59 10.90 -10.24
N THR A 55 5.41 9.62 -9.95
CA THR A 55 5.04 8.60 -10.93
C THR A 55 4.07 7.60 -10.29
N PRO A 56 2.83 7.49 -10.81
CA PRO A 56 1.83 6.62 -10.22
C PRO A 56 2.08 5.14 -10.59
N ARG A 57 2.99 4.85 -11.53
CA ARG A 57 3.37 3.48 -11.89
C ARG A 57 3.99 2.77 -10.69
N VAL A 58 3.47 1.58 -10.39
CA VAL A 58 4.03 0.67 -9.38
C VAL A 58 3.96 -0.77 -9.88
N THR A 59 4.66 -1.68 -9.21
CA THR A 59 4.34 -3.10 -9.31
C THR A 59 3.93 -3.67 -7.96
N ILE A 60 3.08 -4.69 -8.00
CA ILE A 60 2.76 -5.52 -6.84
C ILE A 60 3.12 -6.97 -7.12
N GLN A 61 3.54 -7.67 -6.07
CA GLN A 61 3.97 -9.06 -6.15
C GLN A 61 3.67 -9.76 -4.83
N LYS A 62 3.43 -11.07 -4.85
CA LYS A 62 3.35 -11.85 -3.60
C LYS A 62 4.72 -11.84 -2.93
N CYS A 63 4.77 -11.83 -1.60
CA CYS A 63 6.05 -11.96 -0.91
C CYS A 63 5.94 -12.71 0.42
N GLY A 64 7.08 -13.09 0.99
CA GLY A 64 7.18 -13.51 2.39
C GLY A 64 6.97 -12.34 3.35
N VAL A 65 6.86 -12.63 4.65
CA VAL A 65 6.65 -11.62 5.71
C VAL A 65 7.76 -10.55 5.74
N LEU A 66 9.00 -10.93 5.40
CA LEU A 66 10.15 -10.02 5.31
C LEU A 66 10.37 -9.43 3.90
N GLY A 67 9.44 -9.66 2.97
CA GLY A 67 9.52 -9.08 1.62
C GLY A 67 10.26 -9.93 0.58
N ALA A 68 10.63 -11.17 0.89
CA ALA A 68 11.19 -12.09 -0.11
C ALA A 68 10.19 -12.30 -1.27
N PRO A 69 10.52 -11.91 -2.52
CA PRO A 69 9.61 -12.01 -3.66
C PRO A 69 9.10 -13.44 -3.91
N LYS A 70 7.84 -13.59 -4.34
CA LYS A 70 7.24 -14.86 -4.74
C LYS A 70 6.40 -14.67 -6.01
N GLY A 71 6.72 -15.44 -7.06
CA GLY A 71 6.09 -15.33 -8.37
C GLY A 71 6.53 -14.09 -9.15
N GLU A 72 5.83 -13.74 -10.23
CA GLU A 72 6.14 -12.59 -11.07
C GLU A 72 5.43 -11.31 -10.59
N PRO A 73 6.04 -10.11 -10.75
CA PRO A 73 5.38 -8.86 -10.44
C PRO A 73 4.31 -8.50 -11.47
N VAL A 74 3.31 -7.73 -11.04
CA VAL A 74 2.24 -7.20 -11.88
C VAL A 74 2.25 -5.67 -11.85
N GLU A 75 2.19 -5.05 -13.02
CA GLU A 75 2.05 -3.59 -13.14
C GLU A 75 0.69 -3.11 -12.60
N ALA A 76 0.73 -1.97 -11.92
CA ALA A 76 -0.43 -1.34 -11.33
C ALA A 76 -0.23 0.18 -11.25
N VAL A 77 -1.31 0.88 -10.90
CA VAL A 77 -1.31 2.34 -10.71
C VAL A 77 -1.63 2.62 -9.25
N ALA A 78 -0.80 3.43 -8.60
CA ALA A 78 -0.98 3.88 -7.23
C ALA A 78 -1.33 5.36 -7.18
N ARG A 79 -2.19 5.71 -6.21
CA ARG A 79 -2.54 7.09 -5.89
C ARG A 79 -2.43 7.31 -4.39
N VAL A 80 -1.87 8.45 -4.00
CA VAL A 80 -1.96 8.93 -2.61
C VAL A 80 -3.34 9.55 -2.42
N LEU A 81 -4.12 9.03 -1.48
CA LEU A 81 -5.48 9.49 -1.21
C LEU A 81 -5.47 10.81 -0.42
N PRO A 82 -6.54 11.62 -0.52
CA PRO A 82 -6.69 12.80 0.33
C PRO A 82 -6.77 12.41 1.80
N LYS A 83 -6.40 13.35 2.69
CA LYS A 83 -6.35 13.10 4.13
C LYS A 83 -7.68 12.65 4.73
N SER A 84 -8.82 13.11 4.18
CA SER A 84 -10.16 12.69 4.58
C SER A 84 -10.37 11.17 4.51
N GLU A 85 -9.65 10.47 3.64
CA GLU A 85 -9.78 9.02 3.44
C GLU A 85 -8.90 8.21 4.41
N THR A 86 -8.02 8.85 5.19
CA THR A 86 -7.00 8.18 6.01
C THR A 86 -7.63 7.21 7.01
N ARG A 87 -8.69 7.63 7.72
CA ARG A 87 -9.37 6.77 8.70
C ARG A 87 -10.07 5.58 8.06
N ARG A 88 -10.69 5.77 6.89
CA ARG A 88 -11.33 4.68 6.13
C ARG A 88 -10.31 3.61 5.78
N VAL A 89 -9.17 4.02 5.22
CA VAL A 89 -8.08 3.11 4.84
C VAL A 89 -7.44 2.46 6.06
N TYR A 90 -7.13 3.24 7.10
CA TYR A 90 -6.56 2.74 8.35
C TYR A 90 -7.47 1.68 8.98
N GLY A 91 -8.78 1.97 9.08
CA GLY A 91 -9.78 1.04 9.60
C GLY A 91 -9.89 -0.25 8.79
N ALA A 92 -9.87 -0.16 7.44
CA ALA A 92 -9.89 -1.33 6.57
C ALA A 92 -8.66 -2.25 6.80
N VAL A 93 -7.47 -1.65 6.92
CA VAL A 93 -6.23 -2.40 7.21
C VAL A 93 -6.28 -3.00 8.62
N VAL A 94 -6.62 -2.22 9.65
CA VAL A 94 -6.74 -2.71 11.03
C VAL A 94 -7.73 -3.86 11.13
N LYS A 95 -8.90 -3.77 10.49
CA LYS A 95 -9.91 -4.83 10.46
C LYS A 95 -9.36 -6.13 9.89
N ARG A 96 -8.56 -6.05 8.81
CA ARG A 96 -7.94 -7.21 8.16
C ARG A 96 -6.80 -7.81 8.97
N TYR A 97 -6.06 -6.99 9.73
CA TYR A 97 -4.89 -7.41 10.51
C TYR A 97 -5.09 -7.24 12.01
N TRP A 98 -6.31 -7.49 12.50
CA TRP A 98 -6.74 -7.17 13.86
C TRP A 98 -5.84 -7.79 14.96
N TRP A 99 -5.25 -8.96 14.72
CA TRP A 99 -4.28 -9.60 15.63
C TRP A 99 -2.96 -8.82 15.81
N HIS A 100 -2.67 -7.82 14.97
CA HIS A 100 -1.53 -6.90 15.09
C HIS A 100 -1.97 -5.49 15.53
N ALA A 101 -3.28 -5.22 15.59
CA ALA A 101 -3.83 -3.91 15.91
C ALA A 101 -3.45 -3.43 17.31
N TRP A 102 -3.31 -4.37 18.26
CA TRP A 102 -2.90 -4.09 19.63
C TRP A 102 -1.52 -3.41 19.73
N TRP A 103 -0.65 -3.58 18.71
CA TRP A 103 0.61 -2.85 18.60
C TRP A 103 0.47 -1.58 17.73
N PHE A 104 -0.17 -1.70 16.57
CA PHE A 104 -0.27 -0.61 15.59
C PHE A 104 -1.02 0.61 16.10
N VAL A 105 -2.15 0.41 16.79
CA VAL A 105 -3.02 1.51 17.22
C VAL A 105 -2.38 2.34 18.35
N PRO A 106 -1.86 1.74 19.45
CA PRO A 106 -1.17 2.51 20.48
C PRO A 106 0.05 3.26 19.96
N HIS A 107 0.86 2.63 19.11
CA HIS A 107 2.02 3.27 18.48
C HIS A 107 1.64 4.51 17.65
N SER A 108 0.50 4.44 16.95
CA SER A 108 -0.03 5.56 16.16
C SER A 108 -0.46 6.73 17.05
N VAL A 109 -1.07 6.44 18.20
CA VAL A 109 -1.49 7.47 19.18
C VAL A 109 -0.25 8.17 19.77
N VAL A 110 0.76 7.41 20.20
CA VAL A 110 2.02 7.95 20.75
C VAL A 110 2.74 8.86 19.74
N ARG A 111 2.70 8.53 18.44
CA ARG A 111 3.32 9.33 17.38
C ARG A 111 2.55 10.61 17.02
N GLY A 112 1.40 10.87 17.65
CA GLY A 112 0.60 12.08 17.42
C GLY A 112 -0.73 11.85 16.69
N GLY A 113 -1.19 10.60 16.62
CA GLY A 113 -2.53 10.24 16.13
C GLY A 113 -2.59 9.86 14.65
N ILE A 114 -3.61 9.06 14.31
CA ILE A 114 -3.79 8.44 12.99
C ILE A 114 -3.77 9.49 11.87
N ASP A 115 -4.56 10.56 12.02
CA ASP A 115 -4.76 11.57 10.97
C ASP A 115 -3.50 12.40 10.68
N LYS A 116 -2.68 12.61 11.71
CA LYS A 116 -1.44 13.38 11.61
C LYS A 116 -0.35 12.57 10.92
N VAL A 117 -0.18 11.30 11.33
CA VAL A 117 1.02 10.53 10.95
C VAL A 117 0.83 9.61 9.76
N HIS A 118 -0.40 9.32 9.35
CA HIS A 118 -0.67 8.42 8.24
C HIS A 118 -1.30 9.11 7.03
N VAL A 119 -1.22 8.41 5.88
CA VAL A 119 -1.98 8.70 4.67
C VAL A 119 -2.35 7.37 3.99
N GLY A 120 -3.52 7.35 3.36
CA GLY A 120 -3.98 6.21 2.57
C GLY A 120 -3.37 6.20 1.17
N LEU A 121 -3.08 5.00 0.67
CA LEU A 121 -2.79 4.73 -0.72
C LEU A 121 -3.90 3.85 -1.30
N GLU A 122 -4.24 4.09 -2.56
CA GLU A 122 -5.08 3.21 -3.36
C GLU A 122 -4.23 2.69 -4.53
N ILE A 123 -4.27 1.38 -4.76
CA ILE A 123 -3.58 0.72 -5.86
C ILE A 123 -4.63 -0.02 -6.68
N ALA A 124 -4.62 0.21 -8.00
CA ALA A 124 -5.59 -0.33 -8.94
C ALA A 124 -4.88 -1.00 -10.14
N PRO A 125 -5.55 -1.92 -10.86
CA PRO A 125 -5.00 -2.48 -12.10
C PRO A 125 -4.74 -1.36 -13.13
N THR A 126 -3.71 -1.55 -13.94
CA THR A 126 -3.43 -0.65 -15.08
C THR A 126 -4.64 -0.56 -16.00
N GLY A 127 -5.04 0.65 -16.37
CA GLY A 127 -6.20 0.90 -17.25
C GLY A 127 -7.55 1.01 -16.53
N ALA A 128 -7.61 0.85 -15.20
CA ALA A 128 -8.77 1.28 -14.44
C ALA A 128 -8.89 2.81 -14.52
N VAL A 129 -9.89 3.30 -15.25
CA VAL A 129 -10.23 4.73 -15.28
C VAL A 129 -10.77 5.11 -13.90
N SER A 130 -10.19 6.16 -13.31
CA SER A 130 -10.46 6.66 -11.96
C SER A 130 -11.85 7.23 -11.79
#